data_AF-A0A1G0M3M7-F1
#
_entry.id   AF-A0A1G0M3M7-F1
#
_cell.length_a   1.000
_cell.length_b   1.000
_cell.length_c   1.000
_cell.angle_alpha   90.00
_cell.angle_beta   90.00
_cell.angle_gamma   90.00
#
_symmetry.space_group_name_H-M   'P 1'
#
loop_
_entity.id
_entity.type
_entity.pdbx_description
1 polymer ?
#
loop_
_entity_poly.entity_id
_entity_poly.type
_entity_poly.pdbx_seq_one_letter_code
_entity_poly.pdbx_strand_id
1 'polypeptide(L)'
;MLGTIGIQHGKKIFIVTSSGKKSLVELLNRLIVEGDRLFYYDEFYDTHADFLGEIHIFSAELLKTVLTSILPSMCYSVLYFSVSINESAETEVLRCFNSKITLSYGQLKAILRYIPLDRIKQVLAQNGDFVLVNRGVYTHTCKIEIERFDLQTVEQRIKAKTAERGYISLAALDVSEIVELNPELSESAVKKGLFQKYLASRYENRGNIIVPKGAVLNSVAVFKNYCQAHDRLTLDELFEFEKKVNGSARSQSLLVAYDIMVRIDKNIFIRDGEIDFDVNLTDNALARFVNTNVIPLRSVTSFTLFPYVNGYPWNLFLLESYCRRFSNLFKFKCLSVNSMNVGAIFRKSAGFTDYIAVLVHAVANSDVRLLEKDVGDFLFDSGYVARRRGVISNVVTQARILRER
;
A
#
# COMPACT_ATOMS: atom_id res chain seq x y z
N MET A 1 -29.57 -4.41 -59.39
CA MET A 1 -29.61 -5.68 -58.62
C MET A 1 -28.25 -6.00 -57.99
N LEU A 2 -27.67 -5.09 -57.20
CA LEU A 2 -26.43 -5.34 -56.43
C LEU A 2 -26.68 -5.35 -54.91
N GLY A 3 -27.83 -4.84 -54.45
CA GLY A 3 -28.25 -4.87 -53.05
C GLY A 3 -28.84 -6.21 -52.59
N THR A 4 -28.99 -7.20 -53.48
CA THR A 4 -29.61 -8.50 -53.15
C THR A 4 -28.58 -9.60 -52.83
N ILE A 5 -27.28 -9.37 -53.04
CA ILE A 5 -26.23 -10.41 -52.91
C ILE A 5 -25.06 -9.95 -52.02
N GLY A 6 -24.81 -8.64 -51.89
CA GLY A 6 -23.69 -8.11 -51.11
C GLY A 6 -24.09 -7.45 -49.78
N ILE A 7 -23.19 -7.48 -48.81
CA ILE A 7 -23.32 -6.76 -47.53
C ILE A 7 -22.59 -5.43 -47.66
N GLN A 8 -23.31 -4.33 -47.45
CA GLN A 8 -22.72 -2.99 -47.49
C GLN A 8 -21.99 -2.70 -46.18
N HIS A 9 -20.71 -2.34 -46.26
CA HIS A 9 -19.90 -1.91 -45.13
C HIS A 9 -19.14 -0.62 -45.52
N GLY A 10 -19.56 0.50 -44.94
CA GLY A 10 -19.12 1.83 -45.36
C GLY A 10 -19.48 2.13 -46.82
N LYS A 11 -18.47 2.49 -47.64
CA LYS A 11 -18.62 2.77 -49.09
C LYS A 11 -18.41 1.54 -49.98
N LYS A 12 -18.15 0.36 -49.42
CA LYS A 12 -17.82 -0.88 -50.16
C LYS A 12 -18.92 -1.93 -50.00
N ILE A 13 -19.08 -2.77 -51.02
CA ILE A 13 -19.96 -3.94 -51.01
C ILE A 13 -19.08 -5.18 -50.93
N PHE A 14 -19.30 -6.00 -49.90
CA PHE A 14 -18.60 -7.27 -49.71
C PHE A 14 -19.52 -8.43 -50.09
N ILE A 15 -19.01 -9.42 -50.82
CA ILE A 15 -19.78 -10.61 -51.20
C ILE A 15 -19.40 -11.74 -50.26
N VAL A 16 -20.31 -12.05 -49.33
CA VAL A 16 -20.24 -13.25 -48.51
C VAL A 16 -21.24 -14.25 -49.10
N THR A 17 -20.76 -15.40 -49.55
CA THR A 17 -21.58 -16.43 -50.18
C THR A 17 -22.66 -16.94 -49.23
N SER A 18 -23.81 -17.37 -49.76
CA SER A 18 -24.89 -17.93 -48.92
C SER A 18 -24.44 -19.18 -48.15
N SER A 19 -23.54 -19.99 -48.75
CA SER A 19 -22.90 -21.12 -48.06
C SER A 19 -22.01 -20.65 -46.91
N GLY A 20 -21.17 -19.62 -47.11
CA GLY A 20 -20.33 -19.07 -46.05
C GLY A 20 -21.13 -18.50 -44.87
N LYS A 21 -22.23 -17.80 -45.15
CA LYS A 21 -23.18 -17.33 -44.11
C LYS A 21 -23.74 -18.50 -43.29
N LYS A 22 -24.15 -19.58 -43.97
CA LYS A 22 -24.69 -20.78 -43.31
C LYS A 22 -23.64 -21.46 -42.42
N SER A 23 -22.41 -21.64 -42.93
CA SER A 23 -21.30 -22.21 -42.17
C SER A 23 -20.95 -21.38 -40.92
N LEU A 24 -20.99 -20.04 -41.01
CA LEU A 24 -20.75 -19.16 -39.86
C LEU A 24 -21.85 -19.30 -38.79
N VAL A 25 -23.11 -19.43 -39.19
CA VAL A 25 -24.23 -19.70 -38.27
C VAL A 25 -24.07 -21.07 -37.61
N GLU A 26 -23.70 -22.10 -38.37
CA GLU A 26 -23.46 -23.45 -37.84
C GLU A 26 -22.30 -23.49 -36.84
N LEU A 27 -21.22 -22.76 -37.11
CA LEU A 27 -20.10 -22.58 -36.18
C LEU A 27 -20.57 -21.93 -34.88
N LEU A 28 -21.27 -20.80 -34.96
CA LEU A 28 -21.76 -20.09 -33.77
C LEU A 28 -22.73 -20.93 -32.94
N ASN A 29 -23.69 -21.60 -33.58
CA ASN A 29 -24.63 -22.47 -32.89
C ASN A 29 -23.91 -23.59 -32.12
N ARG A 30 -22.86 -24.17 -32.69
CA ARG A 30 -22.03 -25.18 -32.02
C ARG A 30 -21.34 -24.61 -30.78
N LEU A 31 -20.71 -23.45 -30.90
CA LEU A 31 -20.03 -22.79 -29.78
C LEU A 31 -21.00 -22.42 -28.65
N ILE A 32 -22.22 -21.99 -29.00
CA ILE A 32 -23.27 -21.69 -28.02
C ILE A 32 -23.73 -22.95 -27.29
N VAL A 33 -23.87 -24.08 -28.00
CA VAL A 33 -24.19 -25.38 -27.39
C VAL A 33 -23.06 -25.87 -26.49
N GLU A 34 -21.80 -25.61 -26.85
CA GLU A 34 -20.63 -25.88 -25.99
C GLU A 34 -20.57 -24.96 -24.75
N GLY A 35 -21.37 -23.90 -24.71
CA GLY A 35 -21.58 -23.04 -23.54
C GLY A 35 -20.95 -21.66 -23.63
N ASP A 36 -20.40 -21.24 -24.77
CA ASP A 36 -19.98 -19.85 -24.98
C ASP A 36 -21.18 -18.94 -25.22
N ARG A 37 -21.23 -17.81 -24.51
CA ARG A 37 -22.38 -16.89 -24.55
C ARG A 37 -22.00 -15.46 -24.91
N LEU A 38 -20.72 -15.14 -24.84
CA LEU A 38 -20.16 -13.81 -25.05
C LEU A 38 -18.91 -13.89 -25.91
N PHE A 39 -18.89 -13.13 -27.00
CA PHE A 39 -17.86 -13.22 -28.01
C PHE A 39 -17.33 -11.83 -28.34
N TYR A 40 -16.09 -11.54 -27.97
CA TYR A 40 -15.41 -10.33 -28.43
C TYR A 40 -15.02 -10.50 -29.89
N TYR A 41 -15.27 -9.47 -30.72
CA TYR A 41 -15.07 -9.61 -32.16
C TYR A 41 -13.61 -9.93 -32.51
N ASP A 42 -12.66 -9.27 -31.86
CA ASP A 42 -11.23 -9.48 -32.11
C ASP A 42 -10.81 -10.92 -31.75
N GLU A 43 -11.17 -11.39 -30.55
CA GLU A 43 -10.87 -12.76 -30.10
C GLU A 43 -11.51 -13.81 -31.01
N PHE A 44 -12.77 -13.61 -31.41
CA PHE A 44 -13.46 -14.52 -32.32
C PHE A 44 -12.81 -14.51 -33.71
N TYR A 45 -12.49 -13.32 -34.22
CA TYR A 45 -11.87 -13.16 -35.53
C TYR A 45 -10.50 -13.82 -35.56
N ASP A 46 -9.64 -13.52 -34.60
CA ASP A 46 -8.29 -14.06 -34.51
C ASP A 46 -8.30 -15.60 -34.36
N THR A 47 -9.24 -16.14 -33.58
CA THR A 47 -9.38 -17.59 -33.39
C THR A 47 -9.80 -18.31 -34.67
N HIS A 48 -10.62 -17.67 -35.52
CA HIS A 48 -11.21 -18.28 -36.72
C HIS A 48 -10.75 -17.60 -38.02
N ALA A 49 -9.59 -16.95 -38.01
CA ALA A 49 -9.13 -16.07 -39.09
C ALA A 49 -9.07 -16.78 -40.46
N ASP A 50 -8.57 -18.02 -40.50
CA ASP A 50 -8.47 -18.80 -41.74
C ASP A 50 -9.86 -19.07 -42.34
N PHE A 51 -10.79 -19.58 -41.51
CA PHE A 51 -12.17 -19.83 -41.90
C PHE A 51 -12.91 -18.55 -42.34
N LEU A 52 -12.73 -17.45 -41.61
CA LEU A 52 -13.34 -16.17 -41.94
C LEU A 52 -12.79 -15.60 -43.25
N GLY A 53 -11.49 -15.79 -43.51
CA GLY A 53 -10.84 -15.42 -44.78
C GLY A 53 -11.41 -16.18 -45.98
N GLU A 54 -11.68 -17.48 -45.84
CA GLU A 54 -12.30 -18.31 -46.89
C GLU A 54 -13.70 -17.82 -47.29
N ILE A 55 -14.45 -17.23 -46.36
CA ILE A 55 -15.78 -16.66 -46.61
C ILE A 55 -15.75 -15.14 -46.86
N HIS A 56 -14.56 -14.58 -47.12
CA HIS A 56 -14.31 -13.17 -47.43
C HIS A 56 -14.64 -12.17 -46.31
N ILE A 57 -14.47 -12.56 -45.05
CA ILE A 57 -14.55 -11.68 -43.88
C ILE A 57 -13.12 -11.41 -43.39
N PHE A 58 -12.65 -10.18 -43.60
CA PHE A 58 -11.24 -9.80 -43.37
C PHE A 58 -11.03 -8.79 -42.23
N SER A 59 -12.07 -8.49 -41.44
CA SER A 59 -11.94 -7.67 -40.25
C SER A 59 -13.05 -7.94 -39.24
N ALA A 60 -12.79 -7.60 -37.98
CA ALA A 60 -13.75 -7.66 -36.89
C ALA A 60 -15.00 -6.76 -37.14
N GLU A 61 -14.82 -5.59 -37.75
CA GLU A 61 -15.93 -4.68 -38.08
C GLU A 61 -16.81 -5.23 -39.21
N LEU A 62 -16.19 -5.87 -40.21
CA LEU A 62 -16.94 -6.57 -41.25
C LEU A 62 -17.68 -7.77 -40.66
N LEU A 63 -17.03 -8.55 -39.79
CA LEU A 63 -17.66 -9.66 -39.07
C LEU A 63 -18.92 -9.18 -38.33
N LYS A 64 -18.82 -8.09 -37.56
CA LYS A 64 -19.98 -7.49 -36.88
C LYS A 64 -21.12 -7.16 -37.84
N THR A 65 -20.80 -6.54 -38.98
CA THR A 65 -21.80 -6.15 -40.00
C THR A 65 -22.49 -7.38 -40.59
N VAL A 66 -21.72 -8.43 -40.88
CA VAL A 66 -22.24 -9.70 -41.41
C VAL A 66 -23.14 -10.38 -40.38
N LEU A 67 -22.67 -10.52 -39.14
CA LEU A 67 -23.44 -11.15 -38.06
C LEU A 67 -24.77 -10.44 -37.82
N THR A 68 -24.77 -9.11 -37.75
CA THR A 68 -25.99 -8.31 -37.55
C THR A 68 -27.02 -8.58 -38.65
N SER A 69 -26.57 -8.84 -39.88
CA SER A 69 -27.44 -9.15 -41.01
C SER A 69 -28.00 -10.57 -40.99
N ILE A 70 -27.26 -11.56 -40.48
CA ILE A 70 -27.63 -12.98 -40.57
C ILE A 70 -28.23 -13.53 -39.26
N LEU A 71 -27.97 -12.90 -38.12
CA LEU A 71 -28.42 -13.30 -36.79
C LEU A 71 -28.99 -12.10 -36.00
N PRO A 72 -30.03 -11.41 -36.50
CA PRO A 72 -30.56 -10.19 -35.88
C PRO A 72 -31.14 -10.38 -34.47
N SER A 73 -31.38 -11.64 -34.04
CA SER A 73 -31.87 -11.97 -32.71
C SER A 73 -30.80 -11.93 -31.62
N MET A 74 -29.51 -11.89 -31.98
CA MET A 74 -28.42 -11.74 -31.02
C MET A 74 -28.27 -10.30 -30.54
N CYS A 75 -27.54 -10.12 -29.43
CA CYS A 75 -27.24 -8.81 -28.88
C CYS A 75 -25.87 -8.33 -29.38
N TYR A 76 -25.82 -7.11 -29.94
CA TYR A 76 -24.61 -6.56 -30.55
C TYR A 76 -24.15 -5.29 -29.83
N SER A 77 -22.95 -5.36 -29.27
CA SER A 77 -22.24 -4.22 -28.68
C SER A 77 -21.15 -3.71 -29.61
N VAL A 78 -20.43 -2.66 -29.20
CA VAL A 78 -19.28 -2.13 -29.96
C VAL A 78 -18.16 -3.16 -30.06
N LEU A 79 -17.80 -3.81 -28.93
CA LEU A 79 -16.63 -4.68 -28.83
C LEU A 79 -16.94 -6.18 -28.88
N TYR A 80 -18.20 -6.56 -28.67
CA TYR A 80 -18.61 -7.95 -28.57
C TYR A 80 -20.05 -8.16 -29.05
N PHE A 81 -20.43 -9.42 -29.15
CA PHE A 81 -21.81 -9.87 -29.32
C PHE A 81 -22.13 -11.00 -28.34
N SER A 82 -23.42 -11.20 -28.04
CA SER A 82 -23.87 -12.18 -27.05
C SER A 82 -25.21 -12.81 -27.40
N VAL A 83 -25.49 -13.94 -26.75
CA VAL A 83 -26.75 -14.70 -26.91
C VAL A 83 -27.93 -14.00 -26.22
N SER A 84 -27.68 -13.25 -25.15
CA SER A 84 -28.70 -12.47 -24.44
C SER A 84 -28.16 -11.14 -23.93
N ILE A 85 -29.07 -10.22 -23.60
CA ILE A 85 -28.73 -8.88 -23.08
C ILE A 85 -28.08 -8.92 -21.68
N ASN A 86 -28.26 -10.02 -20.95
CA ASN A 86 -27.72 -10.18 -19.60
C ASN A 86 -26.27 -10.68 -19.59
N GLU A 87 -25.73 -11.05 -20.74
CA GLU A 87 -24.35 -11.54 -20.83
C GLU A 87 -23.36 -10.38 -20.80
N SER A 88 -22.46 -10.43 -19.84
CA SER A 88 -21.33 -9.51 -19.68
C SER A 88 -20.10 -10.29 -19.27
N ALA A 89 -18.92 -9.67 -19.39
CA ALA A 89 -17.69 -10.30 -18.90
C ALA A 89 -17.79 -10.62 -17.40
N GLU A 90 -18.51 -9.80 -16.62
CA GLU A 90 -18.72 -10.01 -15.19
C GLU A 90 -19.59 -11.23 -14.90
N THR A 91 -20.75 -11.35 -15.56
CA THR A 91 -21.66 -12.49 -15.36
C THR A 91 -21.02 -13.80 -15.83
N GLU A 92 -20.26 -13.78 -16.91
CA GLU A 92 -19.57 -14.96 -17.42
C GLU A 92 -18.38 -15.38 -16.53
N VAL A 93 -17.61 -14.43 -15.99
CA VAL A 93 -16.59 -14.74 -14.98
C VAL A 93 -17.22 -15.31 -13.72
N LEU A 94 -18.34 -14.74 -13.23
CA LEU A 94 -19.06 -15.27 -12.08
C LEU A 94 -19.56 -16.70 -12.35
N ARG A 95 -20.10 -16.97 -13.54
CA ARG A 95 -20.58 -18.30 -13.95
C ARG A 95 -19.50 -19.37 -13.85
N CYS A 96 -18.23 -19.04 -14.13
CA CYS A 96 -17.12 -19.98 -13.99
C CYS A 96 -16.99 -20.52 -12.56
N PHE A 97 -17.35 -19.72 -11.55
CA PHE A 97 -17.28 -20.15 -10.16
C PHE A 97 -18.46 -21.04 -9.76
N ASN A 98 -19.52 -21.23 -10.55
CA ASN A 98 -20.66 -22.06 -10.14
C ASN A 98 -20.24 -23.47 -9.68
N SER A 99 -19.25 -24.09 -10.36
CA SER A 99 -18.77 -25.44 -10.06
C SER A 99 -17.36 -25.51 -9.44
N LYS A 100 -16.70 -24.36 -9.22
CA LYS A 100 -15.30 -24.29 -8.76
C LYS A 100 -15.15 -23.26 -7.64
N ILE A 101 -14.41 -23.61 -6.59
CA ILE A 101 -14.13 -22.71 -5.47
C ILE A 101 -13.06 -21.70 -5.86
N THR A 102 -11.99 -22.16 -6.50
CA THR A 102 -10.87 -21.32 -6.95
C THR A 102 -10.58 -21.49 -8.43
N LEU A 103 -10.18 -20.40 -9.09
CA LEU A 103 -9.80 -20.39 -10.49
C LEU A 103 -8.61 -19.46 -10.74
N SER A 104 -7.67 -19.92 -11.57
CA SER A 104 -6.57 -19.11 -12.09
C SER A 104 -6.95 -18.35 -13.35
N TYR A 105 -6.16 -17.32 -13.70
CA TYR A 105 -6.30 -16.64 -15.00
C TYR A 105 -6.28 -17.59 -16.20
N GLY A 106 -5.41 -18.60 -16.19
CA GLY A 106 -5.31 -19.58 -17.27
C GLY A 106 -6.56 -20.45 -17.38
N GLN A 107 -7.08 -20.94 -16.24
CA GLN A 107 -8.32 -21.72 -16.22
C GLN A 107 -9.52 -20.88 -16.66
N LEU A 108 -9.61 -19.62 -16.21
CA LEU A 108 -10.66 -18.70 -16.65
C LEU A 108 -10.60 -18.45 -18.16
N LYS A 109 -9.41 -18.19 -18.73
CA LYS A 109 -9.27 -17.98 -20.18
C LYS A 109 -9.57 -19.26 -20.98
N ALA A 110 -9.25 -20.44 -20.46
CA ALA A 110 -9.59 -21.70 -21.10
C ALA A 110 -11.12 -21.92 -21.16
N ILE A 111 -11.86 -21.51 -20.12
CA ILE A 111 -13.32 -21.57 -20.08
C ILE A 111 -13.94 -20.44 -20.93
N LEU A 112 -13.41 -19.22 -20.83
CA LEU A 112 -13.91 -18.00 -21.46
C LEU A 112 -13.12 -17.68 -22.73
N ARG A 113 -13.19 -18.60 -23.70
CA ARG A 113 -12.36 -18.63 -24.91
C ARG A 113 -12.37 -17.30 -25.66
N TYR A 114 -13.55 -16.70 -25.81
CA TYR A 114 -13.77 -15.50 -26.62
C TYR A 114 -13.84 -14.20 -25.80
N ILE A 115 -13.39 -14.23 -24.54
CA ILE A 115 -13.23 -13.02 -23.72
C ILE A 115 -11.73 -12.70 -23.61
N PRO A 116 -11.30 -11.45 -23.87
CA PRO A 116 -9.90 -11.08 -23.73
C PRO A 116 -9.41 -11.28 -22.30
N LEU A 117 -8.19 -11.81 -22.16
CA LEU A 117 -7.60 -12.07 -20.85
C LEU A 117 -7.52 -10.78 -20.00
N ASP A 118 -7.23 -9.64 -20.62
CA ASP A 118 -7.18 -8.37 -19.91
C ASP A 118 -8.56 -7.90 -19.44
N ARG A 119 -9.64 -8.27 -20.12
CA ARG A 119 -11.02 -8.04 -19.64
C ARG A 119 -11.35 -8.92 -18.45
N ILE A 120 -10.94 -10.19 -18.46
CA ILE A 120 -11.10 -11.08 -17.31
C ILE A 120 -10.34 -10.52 -16.09
N LYS A 121 -9.08 -10.10 -16.26
CA LYS A 121 -8.30 -9.47 -15.18
C LYS A 121 -8.97 -8.20 -14.66
N GLN A 122 -9.51 -7.39 -15.55
CA GLN A 122 -10.20 -6.15 -15.17
C GLN A 122 -11.42 -6.43 -14.30
N VAL A 123 -12.27 -7.38 -14.68
CA VAL A 123 -13.46 -7.78 -13.90
C VAL A 123 -13.04 -8.21 -12.49
N LEU A 124 -12.05 -9.10 -12.39
CA LEU A 124 -11.55 -9.62 -11.10
C LEU A 124 -10.95 -8.52 -10.20
N ALA A 125 -10.38 -7.47 -10.81
CA ALA A 125 -9.78 -6.36 -10.06
C ALA A 125 -10.79 -5.28 -9.64
N GLN A 126 -11.86 -5.09 -10.41
CA GLN A 126 -12.84 -4.01 -10.21
C GLN A 126 -14.04 -4.43 -9.37
N ASN A 127 -14.45 -5.70 -9.45
CA ASN A 127 -15.52 -6.22 -8.62
C ASN A 127 -14.97 -6.73 -7.28
N GLY A 128 -15.42 -6.10 -6.19
CA GLY A 128 -15.01 -6.40 -4.81
C GLY A 128 -15.50 -7.73 -4.26
N ASP A 129 -16.33 -8.48 -4.99
CA ASP A 129 -16.76 -9.83 -4.62
C ASP A 129 -15.77 -10.91 -5.06
N PHE A 130 -14.78 -10.58 -5.91
CA PHE A 130 -13.68 -11.49 -6.23
C PHE A 130 -12.52 -11.30 -5.25
N VAL A 131 -12.12 -12.39 -4.61
CA VAL A 131 -11.07 -12.41 -3.59
C VAL A 131 -9.82 -13.05 -4.17
N LEU A 132 -8.70 -12.33 -4.13
CA LEU A 132 -7.40 -12.90 -4.47
C LEU A 132 -6.95 -13.89 -3.39
N VAL A 133 -6.83 -15.17 -3.77
CA VAL A 133 -6.37 -16.26 -2.88
C VAL A 133 -4.85 -16.33 -2.88
N ASN A 134 -4.27 -16.38 -4.08
CA ASN A 134 -2.84 -16.45 -4.36
C ASN A 134 -2.54 -15.68 -5.65
N ARG A 135 -1.26 -15.50 -6.00
CA ARG A 135 -0.86 -14.77 -7.20
C ARG A 135 -1.54 -15.35 -8.45
N GLY A 136 -2.50 -14.60 -9.01
CA GLY A 136 -3.24 -14.99 -10.21
C GLY A 136 -4.34 -16.04 -10.00
N VAL A 137 -4.72 -16.33 -8.76
CA VAL A 137 -5.79 -17.28 -8.38
C VAL A 137 -6.83 -16.55 -7.53
N TYR A 138 -8.08 -16.66 -7.92
CA TYR A 138 -9.21 -15.97 -7.29
C TYR A 138 -10.27 -16.96 -6.81
N THR A 139 -11.05 -16.52 -5.83
CA THR A 139 -12.35 -17.08 -5.46
C THR A 139 -13.41 -15.98 -5.51
N HIS A 140 -14.67 -16.33 -5.30
CA HIS A 140 -15.76 -15.37 -5.18
C HIS A 140 -16.36 -15.42 -3.77
N THR A 141 -16.83 -14.30 -3.22
CA THR A 141 -17.39 -14.22 -1.86
C THR A 141 -18.55 -15.18 -1.62
N CYS A 142 -19.29 -15.57 -2.66
CA CYS A 142 -20.35 -16.58 -2.57
C CYS A 142 -19.84 -17.99 -2.22
N LYS A 143 -18.55 -18.28 -2.43
CA LYS A 143 -17.90 -19.57 -2.15
C LYS A 143 -17.31 -19.67 -0.76
N ILE A 144 -17.37 -18.60 0.01
CA ILE A 144 -16.88 -18.59 1.38
C ILE A 144 -18.02 -18.98 2.30
N GLU A 145 -17.86 -20.14 2.91
CA GLU A 145 -18.79 -20.71 3.88
C GLU A 145 -18.50 -20.12 5.25
N ILE A 146 -19.52 -19.54 5.89
CA ILE A 146 -19.37 -18.93 7.21
C ILE A 146 -20.63 -19.24 8.01
N GLU A 147 -20.47 -19.86 9.17
CA GLU A 147 -21.59 -20.08 10.07
C GLU A 147 -22.05 -18.77 10.71
N ARG A 148 -23.34 -18.72 11.03
CA ARG A 148 -23.95 -17.53 11.64
C ARG A 148 -23.32 -17.21 13.00
N PHE A 149 -22.95 -18.23 13.77
CA PHE A 149 -22.33 -18.07 15.08
C PHE A 149 -20.94 -17.42 14.97
N ASP A 150 -20.10 -17.90 14.07
CA ASP A 150 -18.76 -17.35 13.83
C ASP A 150 -18.83 -15.89 13.35
N LEU A 151 -19.76 -15.61 12.42
CA LEU A 151 -19.98 -14.26 11.94
C LEU A 151 -20.34 -13.30 13.09
N GLN A 152 -21.24 -13.71 13.98
CA GLN A 152 -21.63 -12.90 15.15
C GLN A 152 -20.45 -12.67 16.09
N THR A 153 -19.63 -13.68 16.34
CA THR A 153 -18.43 -13.59 17.19
C THR A 153 -17.45 -12.57 16.62
N VAL A 154 -17.17 -12.61 15.32
CA VAL A 154 -16.30 -11.63 14.66
C VAL A 154 -16.89 -10.23 14.73
N GLU A 155 -18.18 -10.05 14.43
CA GLU A 155 -18.84 -8.74 14.49
C GLU A 155 -18.78 -8.11 15.89
N GLN A 156 -19.04 -8.91 16.94
CA GLN A 156 -18.96 -8.44 18.33
C GLN A 156 -17.54 -8.00 18.69
N ARG A 157 -16.52 -8.77 18.29
CA ARG A 157 -15.11 -8.44 18.53
C ARG A 157 -14.70 -7.15 17.83
N ILE A 158 -15.11 -6.97 16.57
CA ILE A 158 -14.85 -5.72 15.82
C ILE A 158 -15.53 -4.54 16.52
N LYS A 159 -16.80 -4.68 16.90
CA LYS A 159 -17.55 -3.62 17.59
C LYS A 159 -16.90 -3.23 18.92
N ALA A 160 -16.49 -4.21 19.73
CA ALA A 160 -15.82 -3.96 21.00
C ALA A 160 -14.47 -3.24 20.81
N LYS A 161 -13.62 -3.72 19.91
CA LYS A 161 -12.28 -3.13 19.69
C LYS A 161 -12.33 -1.76 19.02
N THR A 162 -13.25 -1.56 18.09
CA THR A 162 -13.44 -0.24 17.47
C THR A 162 -14.02 0.78 18.46
N ALA A 163 -14.86 0.36 19.41
CA ALA A 163 -15.31 1.23 20.51
C ALA A 163 -14.18 1.57 21.52
N GLU A 164 -13.32 0.59 21.84
CA GLU A 164 -12.21 0.78 22.80
C GLU A 164 -11.06 1.61 22.21
N ARG A 165 -10.66 1.33 20.96
CA ARG A 165 -9.39 1.82 20.37
C ARG A 165 -9.57 2.65 19.10
N GLY A 166 -10.80 2.73 18.57
CA GLY A 166 -11.09 3.36 17.28
C GLY A 166 -10.79 2.49 16.05
N TYR A 167 -10.16 1.32 16.23
CA TYR A 167 -9.79 0.43 15.13
C TYR A 167 -9.61 -1.02 15.61
N ILE A 168 -9.56 -1.95 14.65
CA ILE A 168 -9.07 -3.33 14.85
C ILE A 168 -8.26 -3.76 13.63
N SER A 169 -7.23 -4.57 13.82
CA SER A 169 -6.51 -5.15 12.68
C SER A 169 -7.26 -6.35 12.12
N LEU A 170 -7.39 -6.43 10.79
CA LEU A 170 -7.88 -7.61 10.08
C LEU A 170 -7.06 -8.86 10.46
N ALA A 171 -5.74 -8.72 10.64
CA ALA A 171 -4.87 -9.82 11.06
C ALA A 171 -5.20 -10.35 12.47
N ALA A 172 -5.73 -9.49 13.35
CA ALA A 172 -6.07 -9.84 14.73
C ALA A 172 -7.46 -10.48 14.88
N LEU A 173 -8.21 -10.64 13.77
CA LEU A 173 -9.42 -11.45 13.75
C LEU A 173 -9.05 -12.92 13.82
N ASP A 174 -9.66 -13.61 14.77
CA ASP A 174 -9.66 -15.06 14.81
C ASP A 174 -10.76 -15.55 13.86
N VAL A 175 -10.35 -16.37 12.89
CA VAL A 175 -11.22 -16.95 11.87
C VAL A 175 -10.95 -18.44 11.73
N SER A 176 -10.34 -19.07 12.73
CA SER A 176 -9.86 -20.46 12.67
C SER A 176 -10.98 -21.43 12.27
N GLU A 177 -12.13 -21.36 12.95
CA GLU A 177 -13.33 -22.15 12.65
C GLU A 177 -13.84 -21.91 11.21
N ILE A 178 -13.82 -20.66 10.74
CA ILE A 178 -14.22 -20.31 9.36
C ILE A 178 -13.22 -20.91 8.36
N VAL A 179 -11.93 -20.94 8.67
CA VAL A 179 -10.91 -21.55 7.80
C VAL A 179 -11.12 -23.07 7.70
N GLU A 180 -11.51 -23.74 8.78
CA GLU A 180 -11.81 -25.18 8.76
C GLU A 180 -12.96 -25.53 7.80
N LEU A 181 -13.96 -24.65 7.68
CA LEU A 181 -15.06 -24.78 6.71
C LEU A 181 -14.63 -24.47 5.26
N ASN A 182 -13.46 -23.87 5.05
CA ASN A 182 -12.98 -23.43 3.73
C ASN A 182 -11.56 -23.97 3.43
N PRO A 183 -11.36 -25.30 3.34
CA PRO A 183 -10.03 -25.91 3.25
C PRO A 183 -9.25 -25.54 1.98
N GLU A 184 -9.93 -25.09 0.92
CA GLU A 184 -9.29 -24.65 -0.33
C GLU A 184 -8.80 -23.18 -0.29
N LEU A 185 -9.11 -22.45 0.79
CA LEU A 185 -8.83 -21.02 0.91
C LEU A 185 -7.77 -20.75 1.97
N SER A 186 -6.90 -19.78 1.70
CA SER A 186 -5.97 -19.27 2.71
C SER A 186 -6.71 -18.44 3.76
N GLU A 187 -6.19 -18.39 4.99
CA GLU A 187 -6.72 -17.54 6.06
C GLU A 187 -6.87 -16.07 5.61
N SER A 188 -5.92 -15.58 4.80
CA SER A 188 -5.97 -14.24 4.21
C SER A 188 -7.15 -14.05 3.25
N ALA A 189 -7.46 -15.06 2.42
CA ALA A 189 -8.60 -15.05 1.53
C ALA A 189 -9.91 -15.08 2.31
N VAL A 190 -10.01 -15.93 3.34
CA VAL A 190 -11.17 -16.00 4.24
C VAL A 190 -11.40 -14.65 4.93
N LYS A 191 -10.37 -14.04 5.52
CA LYS A 191 -10.47 -12.72 6.17
C LYS A 191 -10.93 -11.63 5.21
N LYS A 192 -10.37 -11.58 3.99
CA LYS A 192 -10.74 -10.59 2.97
C LYS A 192 -12.17 -10.77 2.50
N GLY A 193 -12.57 -12.00 2.21
CA GLY A 193 -13.90 -12.29 1.72
C GLY A 193 -14.99 -12.13 2.79
N LEU A 194 -14.70 -12.51 4.05
CA LEU A 194 -15.54 -12.16 5.21
C LEU A 194 -15.75 -10.64 5.29
N PHE A 195 -14.67 -9.87 5.15
CA PHE A 195 -14.76 -8.42 5.16
C PHE A 195 -15.62 -7.88 4.01
N GLN A 196 -15.34 -8.28 2.77
CA GLN A 196 -16.05 -7.83 1.58
C GLN A 196 -17.56 -8.17 1.65
N LYS A 197 -17.88 -9.41 2.06
CA LYS A 197 -19.26 -9.92 2.07
C LYS A 197 -20.11 -9.33 3.20
N TYR A 198 -19.56 -9.18 4.40
CA TYR A 198 -20.37 -8.89 5.59
C TYR A 198 -20.03 -7.57 6.30
N LEU A 199 -18.83 -7.04 6.11
CA LEU A 199 -18.34 -5.89 6.88
C LEU A 199 -18.21 -4.61 6.05
N ALA A 200 -17.98 -4.72 4.75
CA ALA A 200 -17.74 -3.59 3.85
C ALA A 200 -18.89 -2.59 3.76
N SER A 201 -20.10 -2.95 4.20
CA SER A 201 -21.23 -2.01 4.29
C SER A 201 -21.06 -0.99 5.44
N ARG A 202 -20.46 -1.40 6.57
CA ARG A 202 -20.36 -0.61 7.82
C ARG A 202 -18.93 -0.15 8.14
N TYR A 203 -17.94 -0.84 7.62
CA TYR A 203 -16.54 -0.60 7.92
C TYR A 203 -15.74 -0.31 6.64
N GLU A 204 -14.65 0.42 6.80
CA GLU A 204 -13.60 0.60 5.80
C GLU A 204 -12.38 -0.21 6.20
N ASN A 205 -11.71 -0.81 5.21
CA ASN A 205 -10.40 -1.41 5.41
C ASN A 205 -9.33 -0.49 4.82
N ARG A 206 -8.42 -0.01 5.67
CA ARG A 206 -7.25 0.79 5.30
C ARG A 206 -6.01 -0.09 5.49
N GLY A 207 -5.64 -0.81 4.45
CA GLY A 207 -4.59 -1.83 4.53
C GLY A 207 -5.05 -3.05 5.32
N ASN A 208 -4.51 -3.22 6.53
CA ASN A 208 -4.92 -4.27 7.48
C ASN A 208 -5.70 -3.71 8.67
N ILE A 209 -6.17 -2.46 8.60
CA ILE A 209 -6.90 -1.80 9.69
C ILE A 209 -8.35 -1.57 9.30
N ILE A 210 -9.24 -2.14 10.11
CA ILE A 210 -10.68 -1.98 10.02
C ILE A 210 -11.09 -0.82 10.93
N VAL A 211 -11.77 0.15 10.34
CA VAL A 211 -12.36 1.30 11.03
C VAL A 211 -13.84 1.43 10.66
N PRO A 212 -14.70 1.99 11.52
CA PRO A 212 -16.05 2.37 11.12
C PRO A 212 -16.00 3.33 9.92
N LYS A 213 -16.94 3.19 8.97
CA LYS A 213 -17.05 4.10 7.83
C LYS A 213 -17.15 5.55 8.29
N GLY A 214 -16.42 6.45 7.61
CA GLY A 214 -16.38 7.87 7.94
C GLY A 214 -15.55 8.21 9.19
N ALA A 215 -14.94 7.24 9.88
CA ALA A 215 -14.04 7.54 10.98
C ALA A 215 -12.71 8.15 10.49
N VAL A 216 -12.24 9.17 11.18
CA VAL A 216 -10.89 9.71 11.00
C VAL A 216 -9.93 8.88 11.85
N LEU A 217 -9.15 8.02 11.18
CA LEU A 217 -8.10 7.26 11.85
C LEU A 217 -6.97 8.21 12.29
N ASN A 218 -6.82 8.39 13.58
CA ASN A 218 -5.66 9.08 14.13
C ASN A 218 -4.47 8.11 14.22
N SER A 219 -3.71 7.97 13.13
CA SER A 219 -2.54 7.06 13.08
C SER A 219 -1.52 7.34 14.19
N VAL A 220 -1.39 8.59 14.65
CA VAL A 220 -0.51 8.93 15.80
C VAL A 220 -1.02 8.25 17.07
N ALA A 221 -2.32 8.31 17.35
CA ALA A 221 -2.91 7.65 18.51
C ALA A 221 -2.77 6.11 18.42
N VAL A 222 -2.92 5.55 17.22
CA VAL A 222 -2.69 4.11 16.95
C VAL A 222 -1.27 3.69 17.30
N PHE A 223 -0.26 4.42 16.82
CA PHE A 223 1.14 4.13 17.12
C PHE A 223 1.47 4.34 18.59
N LYS A 224 0.85 5.35 19.23
CA LYS A 224 1.04 5.60 20.66
C LYS A 224 0.57 4.43 21.49
N ASN A 225 -0.64 3.94 21.23
CA ASN A 225 -1.21 2.78 21.91
C ASN A 225 -0.36 1.52 21.69
N TYR A 226 0.16 1.32 20.47
CA TYR A 226 1.04 0.19 20.17
C TYR A 226 2.33 0.24 21.00
N CYS A 227 3.00 1.39 21.04
CA CYS A 227 4.21 1.56 21.84
C CYS A 227 3.94 1.41 23.35
N GLN A 228 2.81 1.90 23.86
CA GLN A 228 2.46 1.78 25.29
C GLN A 228 2.10 0.35 25.71
N ALA A 229 1.64 -0.48 24.77
CA ALA A 229 1.27 -1.87 25.02
C ALA A 229 2.48 -2.82 25.04
N HIS A 230 3.69 -2.34 24.74
CA HIS A 230 4.89 -3.16 24.68
C HIS A 230 5.99 -2.58 25.57
N ASP A 231 6.63 -3.44 26.35
CA ASP A 231 7.78 -3.03 27.15
C ASP A 231 9.04 -2.89 26.29
N ARG A 232 9.12 -3.65 25.19
CA ARG A 232 10.21 -3.63 24.23
C ARG A 232 9.69 -3.74 22.80
N LEU A 233 10.29 -2.99 21.88
CA LEU A 233 9.98 -3.04 20.45
C LEU A 233 11.26 -2.93 19.62
N THR A 234 11.33 -3.68 18.54
CA THR A 234 12.34 -3.51 17.51
C THR A 234 11.93 -2.47 16.48
N LEU A 235 12.89 -1.93 15.73
CA LEU A 235 12.65 -0.98 14.65
C LEU A 235 11.81 -1.64 13.53
N ASP A 236 12.09 -2.90 13.24
CA ASP A 236 11.34 -3.67 12.24
C ASP A 236 9.89 -3.89 12.69
N GLU A 237 9.63 -4.21 13.96
CA GLU A 237 8.26 -4.34 14.48
C GLU A 237 7.48 -3.01 14.38
N LEU A 238 8.12 -1.87 14.67
CA LEU A 238 7.51 -0.56 14.50
C LEU A 238 7.14 -0.29 13.04
N PHE A 239 8.04 -0.56 12.10
CA PHE A 239 7.79 -0.31 10.68
C PHE A 239 6.82 -1.31 10.06
N GLU A 240 6.84 -2.58 10.46
CA GLU A 240 5.84 -3.55 10.04
C GLU A 240 4.45 -3.20 10.56
N PHE A 241 4.35 -2.69 11.80
CA PHE A 241 3.09 -2.16 12.31
C PHE A 241 2.65 -0.92 11.53
N GLU A 242 3.55 0.01 11.21
CA GLU A 242 3.24 1.17 10.37
C GLU A 242 2.75 0.78 8.97
N LYS A 243 3.40 -0.18 8.31
CA LYS A 243 2.96 -0.71 7.02
C LYS A 243 1.56 -1.32 7.11
N LYS A 244 1.26 -2.05 8.18
CA LYS A 244 -0.08 -2.62 8.42
C LYS A 244 -1.15 -1.54 8.57
N VAL A 245 -0.80 -0.40 9.19
CA VAL A 245 -1.73 0.73 9.45
C VAL A 245 -1.89 1.66 8.26
N ASN A 246 -0.79 2.08 7.65
CA ASN A 246 -0.78 3.13 6.62
C ASN A 246 -0.57 2.58 5.20
N GLY A 247 -0.40 1.27 5.02
CA GLY A 247 -0.04 0.63 3.75
C GLY A 247 1.42 0.85 3.32
N SER A 248 2.15 1.73 4.00
CA SER A 248 3.58 1.99 3.80
C SER A 248 4.21 2.56 5.08
N ALA A 249 5.51 2.32 5.29
CA ALA A 249 6.25 2.94 6.38
C ALA A 249 6.84 4.29 5.91
N ARG A 250 6.52 5.37 6.63
CA ARG A 250 7.03 6.73 6.41
C ARG A 250 7.63 7.33 7.67
N SER A 251 8.08 6.47 8.59
CA SER A 251 8.72 6.82 9.87
C SER A 251 7.82 7.56 10.86
N GLN A 252 6.50 7.51 10.68
CA GLN A 252 5.56 8.06 11.64
C GLN A 252 5.57 7.27 12.95
N SER A 253 5.69 5.93 12.86
CA SER A 253 5.85 5.05 14.02
C SER A 253 7.13 5.38 14.80
N LEU A 254 8.23 5.60 14.09
CA LEU A 254 9.52 5.98 14.67
C LEU A 254 9.45 7.34 15.40
N LEU A 255 8.76 8.32 14.80
CA LEU A 255 8.54 9.62 15.45
C LEU A 255 7.81 9.45 16.78
N VAL A 256 6.71 8.69 16.78
CA VAL A 256 5.93 8.43 17.99
C VAL A 256 6.74 7.64 19.02
N ALA A 257 7.49 6.62 18.60
CA ALA A 257 8.33 5.83 19.50
C ALA A 257 9.37 6.70 20.22
N TYR A 258 10.00 7.65 19.52
CA TYR A 258 10.94 8.59 20.15
C TYR A 258 10.29 9.52 21.18
N ASP A 259 8.97 9.74 21.14
CA ASP A 259 8.26 10.61 22.09
C ASP A 259 7.85 9.90 23.38
N ILE A 260 7.76 8.56 23.37
CA ILE A 260 7.21 7.78 24.50
C ILE A 260 8.00 6.53 24.89
N MET A 261 9.01 6.15 24.13
CA MET A 261 9.95 5.06 24.44
C MET A 261 11.39 5.58 24.40
N VAL A 262 12.32 4.75 24.87
CA VAL A 262 13.76 5.03 24.85
C VAL A 262 14.44 4.07 23.87
N ARG A 263 15.08 4.62 22.84
CA ARG A 263 15.88 3.83 21.91
C ARG A 263 17.26 3.57 22.52
N ILE A 264 17.56 2.32 22.83
CA ILE A 264 18.82 1.93 23.48
C ILE A 264 19.92 1.57 22.49
N ASP A 265 19.57 1.17 21.26
CA ASP A 265 20.54 0.86 20.22
C ASP A 265 19.94 1.05 18.80
N LYS A 266 20.64 0.55 17.77
CA LYS A 266 20.22 0.68 16.37
C LYS A 266 18.86 0.04 16.08
N ASN A 267 18.39 -0.90 16.89
CA ASN A 267 17.19 -1.69 16.64
C ASN A 267 16.18 -1.64 17.79
N ILE A 268 16.59 -1.48 19.05
CA ILE A 268 15.71 -1.72 20.19
C ILE A 268 15.23 -0.43 20.85
N PHE A 269 13.93 -0.38 21.11
CA PHE A 269 13.22 0.55 21.97
C PHE A 269 12.74 -0.17 23.23
N ILE A 270 12.79 0.51 24.36
CA ILE A 270 12.27 0.05 25.65
C ILE A 270 11.33 1.09 26.26
N ARG A 271 10.45 0.64 27.14
CA ARG A 271 9.61 1.50 28.00
C ARG A 271 10.50 2.33 28.94
N ASP A 272 10.03 3.53 29.29
CA ASP A 272 10.75 4.43 30.22
C ASP A 272 11.11 3.77 31.55
N GLY A 273 10.20 2.97 32.12
CA GLY A 273 10.41 2.30 33.41
C GLY A 273 11.47 1.21 33.40
N GLU A 274 12.05 0.84 32.24
CA GLU A 274 13.16 -0.11 32.18
C GLU A 274 14.54 0.55 32.31
N ILE A 275 14.62 1.88 32.31
CA ILE A 275 15.88 2.61 32.30
C ILE A 275 15.84 3.80 33.24
N ASP A 276 16.93 4.02 33.96
CA ASP A 276 17.09 5.14 34.88
C ASP A 276 18.36 5.92 34.53
N PHE A 277 18.24 7.25 34.46
CA PHE A 277 19.33 8.14 34.11
C PHE A 277 19.68 9.03 35.30
N ASP A 278 20.95 9.10 35.67
CA ASP A 278 21.45 10.24 36.45
C ASP A 278 21.50 11.47 35.53
N VAL A 279 20.41 12.24 35.53
CA VAL A 279 20.25 13.41 34.65
C VAL A 279 21.32 14.47 34.89
N ASN A 280 21.69 14.69 36.16
CA ASN A 280 22.68 15.72 36.50
C ASN A 280 24.09 15.33 36.05
N LEU A 281 24.51 14.08 36.33
CA LEU A 281 25.82 13.60 35.89
C LEU A 281 25.90 13.47 34.37
N THR A 282 24.82 13.00 33.73
CA THR A 282 24.76 12.89 32.26
C THR A 282 24.86 14.28 31.61
N ASP A 283 24.11 15.27 32.11
CA ASP A 283 24.19 16.63 31.58
C ASP A 283 25.58 17.25 31.80
N ASN A 284 26.21 17.01 32.95
CA ASN A 284 27.57 17.48 33.22
C ASN A 284 28.61 16.83 32.29
N ALA A 285 28.47 15.53 32.00
CA ALA A 285 29.31 14.82 31.05
C ALA A 285 29.14 15.39 29.64
N LEU A 286 27.91 15.56 29.17
CA LEU A 286 27.60 16.11 27.86
C LEU A 286 28.05 17.57 27.72
N ALA A 287 28.01 18.36 28.79
CA ALA A 287 28.49 19.74 28.79
C ALA A 287 29.99 19.87 28.50
N ARG A 288 30.79 18.80 28.68
CA ARG A 288 32.21 18.77 28.28
C ARG A 288 32.40 18.71 26.77
N PHE A 289 31.40 18.23 26.02
CA PHE A 289 31.43 18.18 24.56
C PHE A 289 30.84 19.45 23.93
N VAL A 290 29.78 20.01 24.52
CA VAL A 290 29.05 21.16 23.94
C VAL A 290 29.71 22.50 24.33
N ASN A 291 30.75 22.87 23.58
CA ASN A 291 31.51 24.12 23.76
C ASN A 291 30.90 25.35 23.06
N THR A 292 30.21 25.18 21.94
CA THR A 292 29.69 26.27 21.08
C THR A 292 28.17 26.29 20.97
N ASN A 293 27.46 26.01 22.07
CA ASN A 293 26.00 25.88 22.17
C ASN A 293 25.32 24.80 21.31
N VAL A 294 25.94 24.38 20.20
CA VAL A 294 25.43 23.44 19.21
C VAL A 294 26.56 22.53 18.77
N ILE A 295 26.33 21.22 18.82
CA ILE A 295 27.21 20.21 18.23
C ILE A 295 26.39 19.20 17.44
N PRO A 296 26.91 18.57 16.39
CA PRO A 296 26.21 17.45 15.76
C PRO A 296 26.27 16.24 16.69
N LEU A 297 25.22 15.41 16.73
CA LEU A 297 25.18 14.22 17.59
C LEU A 297 26.42 13.32 17.41
N ARG A 298 26.88 13.17 16.16
CA ARG A 298 28.07 12.36 15.80
C ARG A 298 29.39 12.89 16.35
N SER A 299 29.45 14.13 16.85
CA SER A 299 30.66 14.67 17.47
C SER A 299 30.94 14.07 18.85
N VAL A 300 29.95 13.42 19.49
CA VAL A 300 30.18 12.67 20.72
C VAL A 300 30.78 11.32 20.36
N THR A 301 32.11 11.26 20.36
CA THR A 301 32.89 10.09 19.94
C THR A 301 33.30 9.17 21.09
N SER A 302 33.13 9.61 22.33
CA SER A 302 33.45 8.84 23.54
C SER A 302 32.39 9.05 24.62
N PHE A 303 32.14 7.98 25.40
CA PHE A 303 31.19 7.97 26.51
C PHE A 303 31.86 7.72 27.87
N THR A 304 33.19 7.81 27.96
CA THR A 304 33.93 7.53 29.20
C THR A 304 33.50 8.40 30.39
N LEU A 305 33.04 9.63 30.12
CA LEU A 305 32.59 10.57 31.16
C LEU A 305 31.12 10.36 31.56
N PHE A 306 30.37 9.57 30.80
CA PHE A 306 28.94 9.38 31.06
C PHE A 306 28.74 8.38 32.22
N PRO A 307 27.75 8.63 33.10
CA PRO A 307 27.47 7.73 34.20
C PRO A 307 27.01 6.36 33.70
N TYR A 308 27.26 5.32 34.49
CA TYR A 308 26.76 3.99 34.19
C TYR A 308 25.23 3.96 34.19
N VAL A 309 24.65 3.33 33.17
CA VAL A 309 23.21 3.04 33.09
C VAL A 309 23.05 1.53 33.13
N ASN A 310 22.25 1.03 34.06
CA ASN A 310 22.11 -0.40 34.31
C ASN A 310 21.66 -1.15 33.05
N GLY A 311 22.47 -2.11 32.60
CA GLY A 311 22.18 -2.95 31.43
C GLY A 311 22.29 -2.28 30.06
N TYR A 312 22.55 -0.97 29.97
CA TYR A 312 22.51 -0.23 28.70
C TYR A 312 23.76 0.63 28.49
N PRO A 313 24.73 0.19 27.66
CA PRO A 313 25.90 1.01 27.35
C PRO A 313 25.51 2.22 26.51
N TRP A 314 26.11 3.37 26.83
CA TRP A 314 25.92 4.58 26.05
C TRP A 314 26.38 4.42 24.61
N ASN A 315 25.54 4.94 23.71
CA ASN A 315 25.80 5.07 22.28
C ASN A 315 24.97 6.24 21.75
N LEU A 316 25.12 6.55 20.46
CA LEU A 316 24.44 7.71 19.86
C LEU A 316 22.91 7.60 19.87
N PHE A 317 22.33 6.39 19.82
CA PHE A 317 20.87 6.20 19.87
C PHE A 317 20.33 6.45 21.27
N LEU A 318 21.04 5.97 22.30
CA LEU A 318 20.68 6.23 23.69
C LEU A 318 20.84 7.72 24.02
N LEU A 319 21.93 8.33 23.57
CA LEU A 319 22.17 9.77 23.73
C LEU A 319 21.11 10.62 23.03
N GLU A 320 20.69 10.23 21.82
CA GLU A 320 19.58 10.88 21.12
C GLU A 320 18.31 10.83 21.97
N SER A 321 17.93 9.64 22.45
CA SER A 321 16.73 9.46 23.28
C SER A 321 16.80 10.28 24.57
N TYR A 322 17.95 10.28 25.23
CA TYR A 322 18.22 11.09 26.42
C TYR A 322 18.02 12.58 26.15
N CYS A 323 18.65 13.12 25.10
CA CYS A 323 18.57 14.54 24.74
C CYS A 323 17.19 14.97 24.22
N ARG A 324 16.37 14.04 23.73
CA ARG A 324 15.00 14.33 23.31
C ARG A 324 14.06 14.56 24.50
N ARG A 325 14.24 13.78 25.59
CA ARG A 325 13.19 13.64 26.62
C ARG A 325 13.65 13.88 28.06
N PHE A 326 14.91 13.62 28.40
CA PHE A 326 15.35 13.52 29.80
C PHE A 326 16.31 14.63 30.22
N SER A 327 17.20 15.09 29.34
CA SER A 327 18.17 16.14 29.66
C SER A 327 17.49 17.42 30.16
N ASN A 328 18.05 18.05 31.20
CA ASN A 328 17.62 19.36 31.68
C ASN A 328 18.29 20.49 30.88
N LEU A 329 19.56 20.33 30.53
CA LEU A 329 20.37 21.38 29.89
C LEU A 329 20.34 21.35 28.36
N PHE A 330 20.15 20.18 27.75
CA PHE A 330 20.29 19.98 26.31
C PHE A 330 18.99 19.52 25.65
N LYS A 331 18.91 19.77 24.35
CA LYS A 331 17.83 19.29 23.49
C LYS A 331 18.43 18.72 22.21
N PHE A 332 17.79 17.68 21.69
CA PHE A 332 18.09 17.17 20.36
C PHE A 332 16.97 17.53 19.38
N LYS A 333 17.34 17.93 18.15
CA LYS A 333 16.43 18.01 17.00
C LYS A 333 17.13 17.56 15.73
N CYS A 334 16.33 17.19 14.74
CA CYS A 334 16.74 16.87 13.38
C CYS A 334 15.64 17.31 12.40
N LEU A 335 15.93 17.36 11.09
CA LEU A 335 14.93 17.65 10.06
C LEU A 335 13.87 16.55 9.94
N SER A 336 14.30 15.30 10.09
CA SER A 336 13.43 14.12 10.10
C SER A 336 14.04 13.04 10.98
N VAL A 337 13.20 12.29 11.70
CA VAL A 337 13.66 11.10 12.43
C VAL A 337 14.39 10.15 11.49
N ASN A 338 15.49 9.58 11.96
CA ASN A 338 16.40 8.79 11.14
C ASN A 338 17.18 7.79 12.00
N SER A 339 17.73 6.76 11.35
CA SER A 339 18.65 5.80 11.99
C SER A 339 20.12 6.06 11.64
N MET A 340 20.42 7.26 11.12
CA MET A 340 21.76 7.65 10.69
C MET A 340 22.52 8.43 11.78
N ASN A 341 21.94 8.61 12.97
CA ASN A 341 22.48 9.48 14.02
C ASN A 341 22.75 10.90 13.53
N VAL A 342 21.87 11.40 12.65
CA VAL A 342 21.96 12.75 12.11
C VAL A 342 21.05 13.68 12.90
N GLY A 343 21.59 14.82 13.30
CA GLY A 343 20.91 15.85 14.06
C GLY A 343 21.87 16.62 14.95
N ALA A 344 21.36 17.60 15.69
CA ALA A 344 22.16 18.41 16.59
C ALA A 344 21.69 18.32 18.02
N ILE A 345 22.65 18.31 18.93
CA ILE A 345 22.47 18.57 20.35
C ILE A 345 22.76 20.05 20.57
N PHE A 346 21.88 20.74 21.28
CA PHE A 346 22.08 22.14 21.61
C PHE A 346 21.60 22.50 23.01
N ARG A 347 22.16 23.56 23.60
CA ARG A 347 21.76 24.06 24.91
C ARG A 347 20.34 24.63 24.84
N LYS A 348 19.47 24.26 25.78
CA LYS A 348 18.12 24.84 25.87
C LYS A 348 18.15 26.35 26.10
N SER A 349 19.15 26.84 26.84
CA SER A 349 19.35 28.27 27.10
C SER A 349 19.66 29.10 25.85
N ALA A 350 20.05 28.48 24.74
CA ALA A 350 20.30 29.18 23.48
C ALA A 350 19.01 29.65 22.79
N GLY A 351 17.83 29.19 23.22
CA GLY A 351 16.54 29.76 22.80
C GLY A 351 16.14 29.48 21.35
N PHE A 352 16.74 28.49 20.68
CA PHE A 352 16.39 28.16 19.29
C PHE A 352 14.93 27.70 19.15
N THR A 353 14.18 28.33 18.25
CA THR A 353 12.75 28.08 18.00
C THR A 353 12.54 26.83 17.13
N ASP A 354 13.31 26.68 16.08
CA ASP A 354 13.25 25.56 15.13
C ASP A 354 14.64 24.98 14.82
N TYR A 355 14.68 23.92 14.03
CA TYR A 355 15.95 23.28 13.67
C TYR A 355 16.75 24.08 12.63
N ILE A 356 16.11 24.96 11.84
CA ILE A 356 16.81 25.82 10.89
C ILE A 356 17.68 26.82 11.65
N ALA A 357 17.16 27.44 12.71
CA ALA A 357 17.92 28.34 13.59
C ALA A 357 19.17 27.66 14.17
N VAL A 358 19.07 26.37 14.52
CA VAL A 358 20.22 25.57 15.01
C VAL A 358 21.28 25.40 13.92
N LEU A 359 20.86 25.04 12.69
CA LEU A 359 21.78 24.90 11.55
C LEU A 359 22.44 26.23 11.19
N VAL A 360 21.68 27.31 11.21
CA VAL A 360 22.17 28.67 10.97
C VAL A 360 23.24 29.05 11.99
N HIS A 361 23.02 28.78 13.28
CA HIS A 361 24.02 29.02 14.31
C HIS A 361 25.30 28.18 14.09
N ALA A 362 25.14 26.90 13.76
CA ALA A 362 26.28 26.01 13.48
C ALA A 362 27.11 26.46 12.28
N VAL A 363 26.46 26.96 11.22
CA VAL A 363 27.15 27.50 10.04
C VAL A 363 27.79 28.85 10.35
N ALA A 364 27.09 29.76 11.04
CA ALA A 364 27.61 31.08 11.36
C ALA A 364 28.90 30.98 12.20
N ASN A 365 28.97 30.02 13.13
CA ASN A 365 30.11 29.79 14.02
C ASN A 365 31.16 28.79 13.47
N SER A 366 31.14 28.49 12.17
CA SER A 366 32.16 27.67 11.52
C SER A 366 32.95 28.45 10.47
N ASP A 367 34.07 27.90 10.02
CA ASP A 367 34.92 28.51 8.98
C ASP A 367 34.44 28.20 7.54
N VAL A 368 33.28 27.56 7.38
CA VAL A 368 32.78 27.19 6.05
C VAL A 368 32.50 28.44 5.22
N ARG A 369 32.82 28.38 3.92
CA ARG A 369 32.43 29.43 2.96
C ARG A 369 30.92 29.44 2.80
N LEU A 370 30.30 30.63 2.77
CA LEU A 370 28.83 30.79 2.65
C LEU A 370 28.34 30.63 1.21
N LEU A 371 28.76 29.53 0.57
CA LEU A 371 28.27 29.03 -0.71
C LEU A 371 27.40 27.79 -0.45
N GLU A 372 26.29 27.63 -1.17
CA GLU A 372 25.35 26.54 -0.92
C GLU A 372 25.99 25.15 -0.97
N LYS A 373 26.92 24.94 -1.90
CA LYS A 373 27.64 23.66 -1.99
C LYS A 373 28.48 23.40 -0.73
N ASP A 374 29.32 24.35 -0.37
CA ASP A 374 30.26 24.22 0.76
C ASP A 374 29.51 24.05 2.09
N VAL A 375 28.44 24.82 2.30
CA VAL A 375 27.57 24.68 3.48
C VAL A 375 26.82 23.34 3.47
N GLY A 376 26.33 22.90 2.31
CA GLY A 376 25.67 21.61 2.15
C GLY A 376 26.58 20.44 2.49
N ASP A 377 27.83 20.48 2.04
CA ASP A 377 28.85 19.48 2.33
C ASP A 377 29.22 19.50 3.82
N PHE A 378 29.51 20.68 4.39
CA PHE A 378 29.81 20.84 5.82
C PHE A 378 28.72 20.26 6.72
N LEU A 379 27.45 20.61 6.47
CA LEU A 379 26.33 20.14 7.30
C LEU A 379 26.09 18.64 7.14
N PHE A 380 26.31 18.07 5.95
CA PHE A 380 26.17 16.63 5.73
C PHE A 380 27.32 15.85 6.38
N ASP A 381 28.57 16.24 6.10
CA ASP A 381 29.76 15.51 6.54
C ASP A 381 29.91 15.57 8.06
N SER A 382 29.57 16.70 8.68
CA SER A 382 29.54 16.85 10.14
C SER A 382 28.38 16.10 10.82
N GLY A 383 27.38 15.63 10.06
CA GLY A 383 26.24 14.88 10.59
C GLY A 383 25.06 15.72 11.09
N TYR A 384 24.95 17.00 10.69
CA TYR A 384 23.80 17.85 11.00
C TYR A 384 22.57 17.52 10.15
N VAL A 385 22.77 17.11 8.89
CA VAL A 385 21.69 16.79 7.94
C VAL A 385 21.97 15.49 7.18
N ALA A 386 20.90 14.80 6.77
CA ALA A 386 21.00 13.52 6.06
C ALA A 386 21.07 13.71 4.53
N ARG A 387 20.88 14.95 4.05
CA ARG A 387 20.87 15.32 2.64
C ARG A 387 21.50 16.70 2.47
N ARG A 388 22.31 16.87 1.42
CA ARG A 388 23.02 18.11 1.07
C ARG A 388 22.13 19.22 0.46
N ARG A 389 20.81 19.02 0.43
CA ARG A 389 19.85 19.92 -0.27
C ARG A 389 18.56 20.06 0.54
N GLY A 390 17.77 21.08 0.21
CA GLY A 390 16.45 21.33 0.80
C GLY A 390 16.42 22.62 1.60
N VAL A 391 17.14 22.67 2.72
CA VAL A 391 17.14 23.82 3.64
C VAL A 391 18.34 24.76 3.48
N ILE A 392 19.32 24.36 2.66
CA ILE A 392 20.65 24.98 2.61
C ILE A 392 20.61 26.45 2.19
N SER A 393 19.82 26.80 1.16
CA SER A 393 19.72 28.17 0.68
C SER A 393 19.26 29.14 1.78
N ASN A 394 18.21 28.75 2.53
CA ASN A 394 17.72 29.53 3.67
C ASN A 394 18.78 29.64 4.79
N VAL A 395 19.47 28.53 5.09
CA VAL A 395 20.54 28.51 6.09
C VAL A 395 21.69 29.46 5.71
N VAL A 396 22.13 29.46 4.44
CA VAL A 396 23.19 30.34 3.94
C VAL A 396 22.80 31.81 4.09
N THR A 397 21.60 32.19 3.66
CA THR A 397 21.12 33.58 3.74
C THR A 397 21.08 34.07 5.19
N GLN A 398 20.53 33.28 6.11
CA GLN A 398 20.43 33.67 7.51
C GLN A 398 21.79 33.65 8.23
N ALA A 399 22.66 32.70 7.91
CA ALA A 399 24.02 32.63 8.48
C ALA A 399 24.88 33.83 8.06
N ARG A 400 24.69 34.36 6.84
CA ARG A 400 25.37 35.57 6.37
C ARG A 400 25.04 36.77 7.26
N ILE A 401 23.75 36.99 7.53
CA ILE A 401 23.27 38.07 8.41
C ILE A 401 23.87 37.93 9.81
N LEU A 402 24.03 36.71 10.31
CA LEU A 402 24.59 36.43 11.64
C LEU A 402 26.11 36.62 11.72
N ARG A 403 26.87 36.38 10.64
CA ARG A 403 28.32 36.63 10.60
C ARG A 403 28.69 38.11 10.41
N GLU A 404 27.77 38.90 9.86
CA GLU A 404 27.94 40.34 9.64
C GLU A 404 27.59 41.19 10.89
N ARG A 405 27.01 40.57 11.92
CA ARG A 405 26.77 41.16 13.25
C ARG A 405 27.92 40.81 14.18
#